data_AF-A0A8S9X0I8-F1
#
_entry.id   AF-A0A8S9X0I8-F1
#
_cell.length_a   1.000
_cell.length_b   1.000
_cell.length_c   1.000
_cell.angle_alpha   90.00
_cell.angle_beta   90.00
_cell.angle_gamma   90.00
#
_symmetry.space_group_name_H-M   'P 1'
#
loop_
_entity.id
_entity.type
_entity.pdbx_description
1 polymer ?
#
loop_
_entity_poly.entity_id
_entity_poly.type
_entity_poly.pdbx_seq_one_letter_code
_entity_poly.pdbx_strand_id
1 'polypeptide(L)'
;MRRSLLHQISRGRRWVVGSLRYGSSTTKVELDGSVRDLIESEELHPKRHPGAMRNVNNPLPDDLQAAMLRTLGDVSKKVLTDESHDFCKYLHGRKPPMEEDEEHSLISQIRGEITEELNVKFEDLNDDLREYYKKVINSKVEQITKQRKYNWQQIDYTRHKGLLYMVARSAREYAINYQVLKELKTRFQYAPKTFFDFGSGVGSVLW
;
A
#
# COMPACT_ATOMS: atom_id res chain seq x y z
N MET A 1 -67.10 19.25 -0.09
CA MET A 1 -66.34 20.02 -1.11
C MET A 1 -65.10 20.63 -0.46
N ARG A 2 -63.92 20.06 -0.71
CA ARG A 2 -62.61 20.74 -0.84
C ARG A 2 -61.56 19.65 -1.16
N ARG A 3 -61.08 19.67 -2.40
CA ARG A 3 -59.99 18.85 -2.94
C ARG A 3 -58.66 19.59 -2.75
N SER A 4 -57.55 18.84 -2.86
CA SER A 4 -56.17 19.30 -3.08
C SER A 4 -55.44 19.75 -1.81
N LEU A 5 -54.23 19.31 -1.47
CA LEU A 5 -53.03 19.20 -2.31
C LEU A 5 -52.13 18.03 -1.83
N LEU A 6 -52.05 16.97 -2.62
CA LEU A 6 -50.92 16.05 -2.62
C LEU A 6 -50.44 16.02 -4.06
N HIS A 7 -49.39 16.77 -4.38
CA HIS A 7 -48.51 16.54 -5.53
C HIS A 7 -47.25 17.40 -5.39
N GLN A 8 -46.11 16.78 -5.72
CA GLN A 8 -44.82 17.39 -6.08
C GLN A 8 -43.92 17.91 -4.95
N ILE A 9 -43.11 16.99 -4.39
CA ILE A 9 -41.68 17.26 -4.28
C ILE A 9 -40.96 16.19 -5.11
N SER A 10 -40.36 16.67 -6.18
CA SER A 10 -39.72 15.90 -7.23
C SER A 10 -38.23 15.76 -6.96
N ARG A 11 -37.69 14.59 -7.32
CA ARG A 11 -36.33 14.39 -7.85
C ARG A 11 -35.16 14.56 -6.86
N GLY A 12 -35.00 13.59 -5.97
CA GLY A 12 -33.67 13.21 -5.48
C GLY A 12 -32.88 12.59 -6.64
N ARG A 13 -31.74 13.21 -7.01
CA ARG A 13 -30.84 12.70 -8.05
C ARG A 13 -30.29 11.35 -7.59
N ARG A 14 -30.75 10.29 -8.23
CA ARG A 14 -30.14 8.98 -8.16
C ARG A 14 -28.78 9.09 -8.84
N TRP A 15 -27.70 9.04 -8.07
CA TRP A 15 -26.36 8.90 -8.63
C TRP A 15 -26.35 7.56 -9.36
N VAL A 16 -26.40 7.61 -10.70
CA VAL A 16 -26.05 6.45 -11.52
C VAL A 16 -24.55 6.31 -11.33
N VAL A 17 -24.14 5.36 -10.49
CA VAL A 17 -22.76 4.86 -10.49
C VAL A 17 -22.59 4.22 -11.86
N GLY A 18 -22.07 5.01 -12.81
CA GLY A 18 -21.66 4.49 -14.10
C GLY A 18 -20.69 3.36 -13.82
N SER A 19 -21.00 2.16 -14.32
CA SER A 19 -20.07 1.05 -14.35
C SER A 19 -18.76 1.57 -14.95
N LEU A 20 -17.74 1.76 -14.11
CA LEU A 20 -16.37 1.91 -14.58
C LEU A 20 -16.04 0.59 -15.26
N ARG A 21 -16.18 0.56 -16.58
CA ARG A 21 -15.61 -0.49 -17.39
C ARG A 21 -14.10 -0.34 -17.25
N TYR A 22 -13.50 -1.16 -16.39
CA TYR A 22 -12.07 -1.43 -16.45
C TYR A 22 -11.81 -1.99 -17.85
N GLY A 23 -11.35 -1.14 -18.77
CA GLY A 23 -10.88 -1.59 -20.06
C GLY A 23 -9.66 -2.46 -19.80
N SER A 24 -9.81 -3.78 -19.89
CA SER A 24 -8.67 -4.68 -20.01
C SER A 24 -8.06 -4.43 -21.39
N SER A 25 -7.06 -3.55 -21.45
CA SER A 25 -6.22 -3.44 -22.65
C SER A 25 -5.28 -4.63 -22.65
N THR A 26 -5.61 -5.63 -23.46
CA THR A 26 -4.67 -6.74 -23.70
C THR A 26 -3.52 -6.17 -24.53
N THR A 27 -2.36 -5.97 -23.90
CA THR A 27 -1.16 -5.51 -24.61
C THR A 27 -0.72 -6.63 -25.56
N LYS A 28 -0.87 -6.41 -26.87
CA LYS A 28 -0.32 -7.30 -27.87
C LYS A 28 1.18 -7.02 -27.97
N VAL A 29 2.00 -7.95 -27.47
CA VAL A 29 3.46 -7.85 -27.54
C VAL A 29 3.93 -8.65 -28.74
N GLU A 30 4.63 -7.99 -29.66
CA GLU A 30 5.25 -8.64 -30.81
C GLU A 30 6.76 -8.62 -30.64
N LEU A 31 7.41 -9.74 -30.97
CA LEU A 31 8.87 -9.84 -30.95
C LEU A 31 9.43 -9.08 -32.15
N ASP A 32 10.44 -8.24 -31.90
CA ASP A 32 11.17 -7.57 -32.96
C ASP A 32 11.75 -8.59 -33.97
N GLY A 33 11.58 -8.32 -35.27
CA GLY A 33 11.98 -9.25 -36.33
C GLY A 33 13.47 -9.56 -36.30
N SER A 34 14.32 -8.56 -36.03
CA SER A 34 15.77 -8.77 -35.96
C SER A 34 16.17 -9.66 -34.78
N VAL A 35 15.44 -9.58 -33.67
CA VAL A 35 15.68 -10.43 -32.49
C VAL A 35 15.19 -11.85 -32.74
N ARG A 36 14.09 -12.02 -33.48
CA ARG A 36 13.58 -13.34 -33.88
C ARG A 36 14.64 -14.09 -34.68
N ASP A 37 15.19 -13.46 -35.71
CA ASP A 37 16.17 -14.07 -36.60
C ASP A 37 17.43 -14.50 -35.82
N LEU A 38 17.89 -13.67 -34.87
CA LEU A 38 19.04 -13.98 -34.02
C LEU A 38 18.79 -15.11 -33.00
N ILE A 39 17.52 -15.33 -32.60
CA ILE A 39 17.14 -16.48 -31.77
C ILE A 39 17.13 -17.74 -32.62
N GLU A 40 16.55 -17.67 -33.82
CA GLU A 40 16.51 -18.78 -34.76
C GLU A 40 17.90 -19.20 -35.25
N SER A 41 18.85 -18.26 -35.36
CA SER A 41 20.25 -18.55 -35.71
C SER A 41 21.14 -18.97 -34.53
N GLU A 42 20.62 -19.00 -33.29
CA GLU A 42 21.38 -19.24 -32.05
C GLU A 42 22.55 -18.27 -31.79
N GLU A 43 22.59 -17.12 -32.47
CA GLU A 43 23.65 -16.12 -32.33
C GLU A 43 23.37 -15.10 -31.21
N LEU A 44 22.15 -15.09 -30.68
CA LEU A 44 21.76 -14.17 -29.61
C LEU A 44 22.32 -14.60 -28.25
N HIS A 45 23.29 -13.84 -27.73
CA HIS A 45 23.75 -14.04 -26.36
C HIS A 45 22.69 -13.56 -25.33
N PRO A 46 22.23 -14.41 -24.37
CA PRO A 46 21.10 -14.09 -23.48
C PRO A 46 21.27 -12.83 -22.61
N LYS A 47 22.51 -12.38 -22.36
CA LYS A 47 22.80 -11.16 -21.59
C LYS A 47 23.15 -9.93 -22.43
N ARG A 48 23.17 -10.05 -23.76
CA ARG A 48 23.60 -8.99 -24.69
C ARG A 48 22.60 -8.83 -25.85
N HIS A 49 21.31 -8.90 -25.52
CA HIS A 49 20.23 -8.64 -26.47
C HIS A 49 19.83 -7.15 -26.47
N PRO A 50 19.17 -6.63 -27.53
CA PRO A 50 18.80 -5.21 -27.62
C PRO A 50 17.91 -4.71 -26.47
N GLY A 51 17.12 -5.59 -25.86
CA GLY A 51 16.30 -5.28 -24.69
C GLY A 51 17.04 -5.30 -23.35
N ALA A 52 18.32 -5.68 -23.32
CA ALA A 52 19.10 -5.77 -22.10
C ALA A 52 19.50 -4.38 -21.61
N MET A 53 18.97 -3.98 -20.45
CA MET A 53 19.36 -2.73 -19.79
C MET A 53 20.42 -3.03 -18.73
N ARG A 54 21.60 -2.44 -18.88
CA ARG A 54 22.64 -2.51 -17.84
C ARG A 54 22.36 -1.46 -16.77
N ASN A 55 21.98 -1.95 -15.60
CA ASN A 55 21.81 -1.10 -14.43
C ASN A 55 23.18 -0.79 -13.84
N VAL A 56 23.54 0.48 -13.84
CA VAL A 56 24.70 0.97 -13.10
C VAL A 56 24.19 1.40 -11.74
N ASN A 57 24.82 0.93 -10.66
CA ASN A 57 24.56 1.46 -9.32
C ASN A 57 25.04 2.92 -9.32
N ASN A 58 24.11 3.85 -9.45
CA ASN A 58 24.43 5.28 -9.37
C ASN A 58 24.36 5.69 -7.91
N PRO A 59 25.41 6.33 -7.37
CA PRO A 59 25.33 6.92 -6.05
C PRO A 59 24.25 8.01 -6.02
N LEU A 60 23.80 8.35 -4.82
CA LEU A 60 23.00 9.56 -4.62
C LEU A 60 23.78 10.78 -5.13
N PRO A 61 23.12 11.76 -5.79
CA PRO A 61 23.77 13.00 -6.19
C PRO A 61 24.42 13.69 -5.00
N ASP A 62 25.62 14.24 -5.18
CA ASP A 62 26.35 14.90 -4.09
C ASP A 62 25.54 16.06 -3.48
N ASP A 63 24.78 16.78 -4.30
CA ASP A 63 23.89 17.85 -3.85
C ASP A 63 22.78 17.33 -2.92
N LEU A 64 22.22 16.16 -3.24
CA LEU A 64 21.21 15.50 -2.41
C LEU A 64 21.86 14.99 -1.12
N GLN A 65 23.05 14.39 -1.17
CA GLN A 65 23.78 13.97 0.02
C GLN A 65 24.08 15.16 0.94
N ALA A 66 24.54 16.29 0.38
CA ALA A 66 24.81 17.51 1.12
C ALA A 66 23.52 18.11 1.72
N ALA A 67 22.41 18.10 0.98
CA ALA A 67 21.11 18.52 1.48
C ALA A 67 20.63 17.64 2.64
N MET A 68 20.76 16.32 2.51
CA MET A 68 20.43 15.38 3.59
C MET A 68 21.26 15.68 4.84
N LEU A 69 22.58 15.84 4.70
CA LEU A 69 23.47 16.15 5.82
C LEU A 69 23.12 17.47 6.51
N ARG A 70 22.74 18.52 5.76
CA ARG A 70 22.26 19.78 6.34
C ARG A 70 20.95 19.59 7.10
N THR A 71 20.02 18.80 6.56
CA THR A 71 18.71 18.53 7.17
C THR A 71 18.81 17.76 8.49
N LEU A 72 19.81 16.88 8.62
CA LEU A 72 20.09 16.15 9.87
C LEU A 72 20.37 17.12 11.04
N GLY A 73 21.11 18.20 10.80
CA GLY A 73 21.56 19.12 11.86
C GLY A 73 22.41 18.41 12.91
N ASP A 74 22.13 18.67 14.19
CA ASP A 74 22.90 18.15 15.32
C ASP A 74 22.48 16.73 15.78
N VAL A 75 21.57 16.08 15.05
CA VAL A 75 21.09 14.75 15.43
C VAL A 75 22.19 13.72 15.19
N SER A 76 22.39 12.82 16.16
CA SER A 76 23.39 11.75 16.07
C SER A 76 23.14 10.85 14.87
N LYS A 77 24.09 10.85 13.93
CA LYS A 77 24.04 10.04 12.70
C LYS A 77 23.91 8.54 13.01
N LYS A 78 24.68 8.06 13.99
CA LYS A 78 24.67 6.65 14.39
C LYS A 78 23.28 6.23 14.89
N VAL A 79 22.70 7.01 15.80
CA VAL A 79 21.36 6.74 16.34
C VAL A 79 20.33 6.71 15.21
N LEU A 80 20.36 7.70 14.31
CA LEU A 80 19.45 7.73 13.17
C LEU A 80 19.63 6.54 12.23
N THR A 81 20.86 6.10 11.96
CA THR A 81 21.09 4.93 11.13
C THR A 81 20.47 3.68 11.76
N ASP A 82 20.73 3.43 13.04
CA ASP A 82 20.23 2.26 13.75
C ASP A 82 18.69 2.26 13.80
N GLU A 83 18.09 3.38 14.23
CA GLU A 83 16.63 3.52 14.30
C GLU A 83 15.96 3.52 12.91
N SER A 84 16.64 4.02 11.88
CA SER A 84 16.08 4.03 10.52
C SER A 84 15.93 2.62 9.95
N HIS A 85 16.80 1.69 10.36
CA HIS A 85 16.71 0.31 9.94
C HIS A 85 15.47 -0.37 10.52
N ASP A 86 15.19 -0.16 11.81
CA ASP A 86 13.99 -0.68 12.45
C ASP A 86 12.73 0.00 11.93
N PHE A 87 12.78 1.31 11.67
CA PHE A 87 11.69 2.03 11.01
C PHE A 87 11.44 1.48 9.59
N CYS A 88 12.48 1.15 8.83
CA CYS A 88 12.35 0.53 7.51
C CYS A 88 11.65 -0.84 7.59
N LYS A 89 12.01 -1.68 8.56
CA LYS A 89 11.34 -2.98 8.79
C LYS A 89 9.88 -2.77 9.17
N TYR A 90 9.61 -1.82 10.07
CA TYR A 90 8.26 -1.45 10.46
C TYR A 90 7.43 -1.08 9.23
N LEU A 91 7.91 -0.16 8.39
CA LEU A 91 7.24 0.25 7.15
C LEU A 91 6.97 -0.93 6.21
N HIS A 92 7.95 -1.82 6.04
CA HIS A 92 7.82 -3.00 5.17
C HIS A 92 6.78 -4.00 5.68
N GLY A 93 6.63 -4.13 7.01
CA GLY A 93 5.66 -5.03 7.63
C GLY A 93 4.24 -4.46 7.71
N ARG A 94 3.99 -3.24 7.25
CA ARG A 94 2.68 -2.62 7.35
C ARG A 94 1.68 -3.27 6.41
N LYS A 95 0.50 -3.56 6.96
CA LYS A 95 -0.69 -3.96 6.20
C LYS A 95 -1.63 -2.78 6.04
N PRO A 96 -2.51 -2.75 5.03
CA PRO A 96 -3.64 -1.83 5.00
C PRO A 96 -4.57 -2.06 6.20
N PRO A 97 -5.45 -1.10 6.54
CA PRO A 97 -6.52 -1.39 7.49
C PRO A 97 -7.36 -2.56 6.95
N MET A 98 -7.82 -3.41 7.87
CA MET A 98 -8.66 -4.55 7.52
C MET A 98 -10.01 -4.06 6.99
N GLU A 99 -10.50 -4.67 5.93
CA GLU A 99 -11.80 -4.33 5.32
C GLU A 99 -12.97 -4.82 6.20
N GLU A 100 -14.14 -4.23 6.04
CA GLU A 100 -15.32 -4.57 6.87
C GLU A 100 -15.73 -6.04 6.74
N ASP A 101 -15.71 -6.59 5.53
CA ASP A 101 -16.07 -8.00 5.29
C ASP A 101 -15.07 -8.98 5.93
N GLU A 102 -13.77 -8.62 5.92
CA GLU A 102 -12.73 -9.39 6.59
C GLU A 102 -12.92 -9.33 8.12
N GLU A 103 -13.32 -8.17 8.65
CA GLU A 103 -13.63 -7.98 10.07
C GLU A 103 -14.81 -8.84 10.53
N HIS A 104 -15.91 -8.82 9.77
CA HIS A 104 -17.08 -9.64 10.05
C HIS A 104 -16.77 -11.14 10.03
N SER A 105 -15.96 -11.56 9.07
CA SER A 105 -15.51 -12.95 8.94
C SER A 105 -14.68 -13.37 10.14
N LEU A 106 -13.71 -12.54 10.55
CA LEU A 106 -12.87 -12.78 11.72
C LEU A 106 -13.70 -12.86 13.02
N ILE A 107 -14.62 -11.91 13.23
CA ILE A 107 -15.50 -11.89 14.41
C ILE A 107 -16.38 -13.14 14.46
N SER A 108 -16.94 -13.56 13.32
CA SER A 108 -17.77 -14.77 13.24
C SER A 108 -16.96 -16.03 13.56
N GLN A 109 -15.75 -16.14 13.03
CA GLN A 109 -14.84 -17.24 13.34
C GLN A 109 -14.51 -17.29 14.85
N ILE A 110 -14.08 -16.17 15.43
CA ILE A 110 -13.75 -16.07 16.87
C ILE A 110 -14.97 -16.43 17.73
N ARG A 111 -16.17 -15.97 17.34
CA ARG A 111 -17.41 -16.30 18.05
C ARG A 111 -17.71 -17.79 18.00
N GLY A 112 -17.48 -18.44 16.85
CA GLY A 112 -17.58 -19.90 16.71
C GLY A 112 -16.63 -20.63 17.67
N GLU A 113 -15.34 -20.28 17.62
CA GLU A 113 -14.30 -20.86 18.49
C GLU A 113 -14.65 -20.75 19.99
N ILE A 114 -15.09 -19.57 20.45
CA ILE A 114 -15.45 -19.36 21.86
C ILE A 114 -16.72 -20.15 22.24
N THR A 115 -17.69 -20.23 21.34
CA THR A 115 -18.94 -20.96 21.62
C THR A 115 -18.68 -22.46 21.73
N GLU A 116 -17.81 -22.99 20.88
CA GLU A 116 -17.34 -24.37 20.94
C GLU A 116 -16.53 -24.63 22.22
N GLU A 117 -15.60 -23.74 22.59
CA GLU A 117 -14.79 -23.85 23.82
C GLU A 117 -15.66 -23.91 25.08
N LEU A 118 -16.71 -23.07 25.15
CA LEU A 118 -17.62 -23.02 26.29
C LEU A 118 -18.59 -24.22 26.34
N ASN A 119 -18.83 -24.89 25.20
CA ASN A 119 -19.73 -26.04 25.07
C ASN A 119 -21.11 -25.81 25.72
N VAL A 120 -21.64 -24.59 25.60
CA VAL A 120 -22.92 -24.20 26.21
C VAL A 120 -24.04 -24.44 25.21
N LYS A 121 -24.99 -25.31 25.58
CA LYS A 121 -26.27 -25.45 24.86
C LYS A 121 -27.21 -24.36 25.36
N PHE A 122 -27.41 -23.33 24.56
CA PHE A 122 -28.27 -22.21 24.94
C PHE A 122 -29.73 -22.63 25.14
N GLU A 123 -30.16 -23.72 24.52
CA GLU A 123 -31.51 -24.28 24.61
C GLU A 123 -31.86 -24.74 26.03
N ASP A 124 -30.86 -25.19 26.80
CA ASP A 124 -31.03 -25.75 28.15
C ASP A 124 -30.94 -24.70 29.26
N LEU A 125 -30.64 -23.44 28.92
CA LEU A 125 -30.45 -22.34 29.86
C LEU A 125 -31.73 -21.53 30.11
N ASN A 126 -31.92 -21.12 31.38
CA ASN A 126 -32.89 -20.08 31.72
C ASN A 126 -32.46 -18.71 31.13
N ASP A 127 -33.39 -17.76 31.10
CA ASP A 127 -33.14 -16.46 30.47
C ASP A 127 -32.00 -15.66 31.11
N ASP A 128 -31.87 -15.73 32.44
CA ASP A 128 -30.81 -15.04 33.19
C ASP A 128 -29.41 -15.59 32.87
N LEU A 129 -29.23 -16.92 32.84
CA LEU A 129 -27.97 -17.56 32.45
C LEU A 129 -27.67 -17.32 30.97
N ARG A 130 -28.70 -17.36 30.11
CA ARG A 130 -28.54 -17.08 28.68
C ARG A 130 -27.98 -15.68 28.46
N GLU A 131 -28.49 -14.68 29.17
CA GLU A 131 -27.97 -13.32 29.07
C GLU A 131 -26.56 -13.19 29.66
N TYR A 132 -26.27 -13.85 30.78
CA TYR A 132 -24.92 -13.89 31.35
C TYR A 132 -23.90 -14.46 30.34
N TYR A 133 -24.15 -15.62 29.74
CA TYR A 133 -23.24 -16.23 28.78
C TYR A 133 -23.08 -15.40 27.50
N LYS A 134 -24.15 -14.74 27.02
CA LYS A 134 -24.04 -13.80 25.89
C LYS A 134 -23.07 -12.66 26.20
N LYS A 135 -23.12 -12.09 27.41
CA LYS A 135 -22.19 -11.03 27.84
C LYS A 135 -20.76 -11.54 27.92
N VAL A 136 -20.54 -12.74 28.48
CA VAL A 136 -19.23 -13.38 28.56
C VAL A 136 -18.65 -13.61 27.16
N ILE A 137 -19.43 -14.16 26.23
CA ILE A 137 -18.99 -14.42 24.86
C ILE A 137 -18.67 -13.11 24.15
N ASN A 138 -19.55 -12.11 24.20
CA ASN A 138 -19.29 -10.83 23.55
C ASN A 138 -18.02 -10.16 24.08
N SER A 139 -17.82 -10.16 25.40
CA SER A 139 -16.62 -9.60 26.01
C SER A 139 -15.34 -10.35 25.56
N LYS A 140 -15.37 -11.69 25.53
CA LYS A 140 -14.25 -12.50 25.03
C LYS A 140 -14.01 -12.26 23.53
N VAL A 141 -15.06 -12.22 22.71
CA VAL A 141 -14.98 -11.96 21.27
C VAL A 141 -14.31 -10.60 21.03
N GLU A 142 -14.74 -9.54 21.71
CA GLU A 142 -14.15 -8.21 21.57
C GLU A 142 -12.67 -8.19 21.96
N GLN A 143 -12.31 -8.86 23.06
CA GLN A 143 -10.91 -8.93 23.51
C GLN A 143 -10.03 -9.67 22.49
N ILE A 144 -10.45 -10.85 22.04
CA ILE A 144 -9.67 -11.67 21.09
C ILE A 144 -9.60 -10.98 19.73
N THR A 145 -10.70 -10.36 19.28
CA THR A 145 -10.72 -9.61 18.02
C THR A 145 -9.70 -8.47 18.04
N LYS A 146 -9.62 -7.69 19.13
CA LYS A 146 -8.59 -6.64 19.28
C LYS A 146 -7.16 -7.17 19.24
N GLN A 147 -6.93 -8.40 19.74
CA GLN A 147 -5.60 -9.02 19.74
C GLN A 147 -5.21 -9.59 18.38
N ARG A 148 -6.16 -10.21 17.66
CA ARG A 148 -5.92 -10.84 16.35
C ARG A 148 -5.96 -9.84 15.19
N LYS A 149 -6.75 -8.76 15.33
CA LYS A 149 -6.82 -7.68 14.34
C LYS A 149 -5.46 -6.99 14.26
N TYR A 150 -4.96 -6.83 13.02
CA TYR A 150 -3.78 -6.02 12.79
C TYR A 150 -4.05 -4.59 13.27
N ASN A 151 -3.25 -4.12 14.22
CA ASN A 151 -3.38 -2.76 14.78
C ASN A 151 -2.84 -1.74 13.78
N TRP A 152 -3.63 -1.46 12.75
CA TRP A 152 -3.33 -0.40 11.81
C TRP A 152 -3.38 0.94 12.55
N GLN A 153 -2.28 1.68 12.49
CA GLN A 153 -2.19 3.02 13.03
C GLN A 153 -1.59 3.94 11.99
N GLN A 154 -2.15 5.14 11.87
CA GLN A 154 -1.55 6.20 11.06
C GLN A 154 -0.16 6.52 11.59
N ILE A 155 0.79 6.72 10.68
CA ILE A 155 2.11 7.23 11.07
C ILE A 155 2.01 8.74 11.18
N ASP A 156 2.15 9.24 12.39
CA ASP A 156 2.43 10.65 12.60
C ASP A 156 3.92 10.92 12.30
N TYR A 157 4.20 11.62 11.20
CA TYR A 157 5.54 11.95 10.74
C TYR A 157 6.05 13.22 11.44
N THR A 158 6.54 13.03 12.65
CA THR A 158 7.31 14.07 13.36
C THR A 158 8.63 14.34 12.66
N ARG A 159 9.33 15.45 13.01
CA ARG A 159 10.67 15.75 12.48
C ARG A 159 11.59 14.54 12.57
N HIS A 160 11.65 13.88 13.73
CA HIS A 160 12.49 12.71 13.93
C HIS A 160 12.15 11.56 12.98
N LYS A 161 10.88 11.17 12.89
CA LYS A 161 10.43 10.11 11.96
C LYS A 161 10.63 10.50 10.50
N GLY A 162 10.53 11.78 10.15
CA GLY A 162 10.88 12.30 8.83
C GLY A 162 12.37 12.09 8.51
N LEU A 163 13.27 12.33 9.48
CA LEU A 163 14.70 12.03 9.33
C LEU A 163 14.94 10.53 9.20
N LEU A 164 14.27 9.69 10.00
CA LEU A 164 14.35 8.24 9.87
C LEU A 164 13.89 7.77 8.49
N TYR A 165 12.80 8.33 7.98
CA TYR A 165 12.28 8.04 6.63
C TYR A 165 13.33 8.41 5.57
N MET A 166 13.88 9.63 5.64
CA MET A 166 14.91 10.12 4.72
C MET A 166 16.14 9.20 4.70
N VAL A 167 16.68 8.84 5.86
CA VAL A 167 17.87 7.96 5.95
C VAL A 167 17.54 6.55 5.44
N ALA A 168 16.38 6.00 5.78
CA ALA A 168 15.99 4.65 5.40
C ALA A 168 15.73 4.47 3.90
N ARG A 169 15.17 5.50 3.25
CA ARG A 169 14.51 5.37 1.93
C ARG A 169 15.19 6.11 0.79
N SER A 170 15.78 7.29 1.03
CA SER A 170 16.24 8.18 -0.06
C SER A 170 17.14 7.49 -1.09
N ALA A 171 18.15 6.76 -0.65
CA ALA A 171 19.10 6.08 -1.55
C ALA A 171 18.43 5.05 -2.46
N ARG A 172 17.54 4.23 -1.89
CA ARG A 172 16.88 3.14 -2.62
C ARG A 172 15.83 3.68 -3.58
N GLU A 173 15.03 4.64 -3.14
CA GLU A 173 14.02 5.28 -3.97
C GLU A 173 14.67 6.03 -5.14
N TYR A 174 15.69 6.84 -4.88
CA TYR A 174 16.43 7.53 -5.94
C TYR A 174 16.98 6.55 -6.98
N ALA A 175 17.66 5.48 -6.54
CA ALA A 175 18.28 4.52 -7.46
C ALA A 175 17.24 3.86 -8.39
N ILE A 176 16.08 3.48 -7.86
CA ILE A 176 15.00 2.87 -8.63
C ILE A 176 14.37 3.89 -9.58
N ASN A 177 14.03 5.09 -9.09
CA ASN A 177 13.42 6.14 -9.92
C ASN A 177 14.35 6.57 -11.06
N TYR A 178 15.63 6.79 -10.76
CA TYR A 178 16.63 7.09 -11.77
C TYR A 178 16.70 6.00 -12.83
N GLN A 179 16.70 4.72 -12.43
CA GLN A 179 16.73 3.61 -13.36
C GLN A 179 15.51 3.60 -14.29
N VAL A 180 14.32 3.77 -13.74
CA VAL A 180 13.06 3.83 -14.51
C VAL A 180 13.06 5.02 -15.48
N LEU A 181 13.38 6.21 -15.00
CA LEU A 181 13.40 7.42 -15.83
C LEU A 181 14.48 7.36 -16.91
N LYS A 182 15.66 6.80 -16.59
CA LYS A 182 16.73 6.55 -17.56
C LYS A 182 16.29 5.58 -18.64
N GLU A 183 15.59 4.50 -18.27
CA GLU A 183 15.03 3.56 -19.23
C GLU A 183 14.00 4.24 -20.14
N LEU A 184 13.09 5.02 -19.58
CA LEU A 184 12.11 5.78 -20.35
C LEU A 184 12.79 6.74 -21.33
N LYS A 185 13.81 7.48 -20.88
CA LYS A 185 14.59 8.39 -21.73
C LYS A 185 15.40 7.68 -22.81
N THR A 186 15.85 6.46 -22.57
CA THR A 186 16.66 5.69 -23.53
C THR A 186 15.79 5.04 -24.60
N ARG A 187 14.64 4.48 -24.21
CA ARG A 187 13.74 3.76 -25.12
C ARG A 187 12.76 4.66 -25.85
N PHE A 188 12.41 5.79 -25.23
CA PHE A 188 11.45 6.75 -25.74
C PHE A 188 12.07 8.13 -25.76
N GLN A 189 11.55 9.04 -26.59
CA GLN A 189 11.89 10.46 -26.52
C GLN A 189 11.21 11.12 -25.31
N TYR A 190 11.39 10.54 -24.13
CA TYR A 190 10.73 10.93 -22.90
C TYR A 190 11.31 12.26 -22.40
N ALA A 191 10.54 13.33 -22.57
CA ALA A 191 10.85 14.69 -22.15
C ALA A 191 9.60 15.36 -21.55
N PRO A 192 9.17 14.96 -20.34
CA PRO A 192 8.00 15.53 -19.71
C PRO A 192 8.19 17.03 -19.45
N LYS A 193 7.20 17.85 -19.83
CA LYS A 193 7.21 19.30 -19.55
C LYS A 193 6.77 19.63 -18.13
N THR A 194 5.96 18.75 -17.54
CA THR A 194 5.43 18.87 -16.18
C THR A 194 5.58 17.53 -15.48
N PHE A 195 5.85 17.58 -14.18
CA PHE A 195 6.00 16.40 -13.33
C PHE A 195 5.14 16.59 -12.08
N PHE A 196 4.34 15.57 -11.75
CA PHE A 196 3.49 15.57 -10.56
C PHE A 196 3.82 14.32 -9.75
N ASP A 197 4.25 14.53 -8.50
CA ASP A 197 4.67 13.48 -7.60
C ASP A 197 3.67 13.33 -6.45
N PHE A 198 2.86 12.28 -6.52
CA PHE A 198 1.88 11.99 -5.48
C PHE A 198 2.54 11.30 -4.31
N GLY A 199 2.44 11.89 -3.11
CA GLY A 199 3.06 11.32 -1.92
C GLY A 199 4.58 11.41 -1.95
N SER A 200 5.11 12.52 -2.46
CA SER A 200 6.55 12.76 -2.70
C SER A 200 7.47 12.54 -1.50
N GLY A 201 6.95 12.62 -0.27
CA GLY A 201 7.70 12.32 0.95
C GLY A 201 8.93 13.22 1.09
N VAL A 202 10.12 12.65 0.93
CA VAL A 202 11.41 13.38 0.96
C VAL A 202 11.85 13.91 -0.40
N GLY A 203 11.00 13.78 -1.42
CA GLY A 203 11.21 14.29 -2.78
C GLY A 203 12.23 13.50 -3.59
N SER A 204 12.48 12.23 -3.27
CA SER A 204 13.52 11.39 -3.89
C SER A 204 13.35 11.21 -5.40
N VAL A 205 12.13 11.40 -5.93
CA VAL A 205 11.81 11.31 -7.37
C VAL A 205 12.14 12.61 -8.12
N LEU A 206 12.17 13.76 -7.42
CA LEU A 206 12.41 15.07 -8.03
C LEU A 206 13.91 15.30 -8.33
N TRP A 207 14.78 14.64 -7.56
CA TRP A 207 16.24 14.68 -7.70
C TRP A 207 16.71 13.78 -8.85
#